data_AF-C3KHQ4-F1
#
_entry.id   AF-C3KHQ4-F1
#
_cell.length_a   1.000
_cell.length_b   1.000
_cell.length_c   1.000
_cell.angle_alpha   90.00
_cell.angle_beta   90.00
_cell.angle_gamma   90.00
#
_symmetry.space_group_name_H-M   'P 1'
#
loop_
_entity.id
_entity.type
_entity.pdbx_description
1 polymer ?
#
loop_
_entity_poly.entity_id
_entity_poly.type
_entity_poly.pdbx_seq_one_letter_code
_entity_poly.pdbx_strand_id
1 'polypeptide(L)'
;MALRQNSENEPSIELFIKAGHDGENVGNCPFCQRLFMVLWLKGVKFTVTTVDMRKKPAELKDLAPGTNPPFLLYNGTLKTDFIKIEEFLEQTLAPPRYPHLSPLNKESFDVGADIFAKFSAFIKNSPNNAFHEKNQGNHHRLQEEVSGQRPPHLS
;
A
#
# COMPACT_ATOMS: atom_id res chain seq x y z
N MET A 1 -26.05 -27.72 9.68
CA MET A 1 -24.81 -28.49 9.46
C MET A 1 -23.67 -27.50 9.32
N ALA A 2 -22.78 -27.44 10.31
CA ALA A 2 -21.61 -26.55 10.27
C ALA A 2 -20.59 -27.12 9.28
N LEU A 3 -20.33 -26.39 8.18
CA LEU A 3 -19.22 -26.69 7.29
C LEU A 3 -17.93 -26.42 8.05
N ARG A 4 -17.26 -27.48 8.49
CA ARG A 4 -15.83 -27.44 8.80
C ARG A 4 -15.09 -27.09 7.52
N GLN A 5 -14.72 -25.83 7.33
CA GLN A 5 -13.84 -25.42 6.24
C GLN A 5 -12.39 -25.74 6.60
N ASN A 6 -11.73 -26.48 5.71
CA ASN A 6 -10.33 -26.91 5.75
C ASN A 6 -9.38 -25.88 6.37
N SER A 7 -8.74 -26.25 7.47
CA SER A 7 -7.57 -25.55 8.02
C SER A 7 -6.31 -25.71 7.17
N GLU A 8 -6.31 -26.55 6.13
CA GLU A 8 -5.12 -26.90 5.34
C GLU A 8 -4.85 -26.00 4.11
N ASN A 9 -5.72 -25.03 3.78
CA ASN A 9 -5.58 -24.18 2.58
C ASN A 9 -5.63 -22.67 2.88
N GLU A 10 -5.39 -22.21 4.11
CA GLU A 10 -5.17 -20.77 4.37
C GLU A 10 -3.70 -20.43 4.11
N PRO A 11 -3.40 -19.43 3.27
CA PRO A 11 -2.01 -19.02 3.04
C PRO A 11 -1.43 -18.42 4.33
N SER A 12 -0.19 -18.76 4.63
CA SER A 12 0.59 -18.09 5.66
C SER A 12 1.13 -16.79 5.08
N ILE A 13 0.68 -15.67 5.62
CA ILE A 13 1.03 -14.33 5.15
C ILE A 13 1.59 -13.53 6.32
N GLU A 14 2.81 -13.00 6.15
CA GLU A 14 3.42 -12.07 7.09
C GLU A 14 3.90 -10.82 6.34
N LEU A 15 3.37 -9.67 6.73
CA LEU A 15 3.73 -8.36 6.18
C LEU A 15 4.73 -7.68 7.11
N PHE A 16 5.91 -7.37 6.58
CA PHE A 16 6.94 -6.63 7.30
C PHE A 16 6.82 -5.15 6.97
N ILE A 17 6.60 -4.34 8.00
CA ILE A 17 6.40 -2.89 7.90
C ILE A 17 7.46 -2.13 8.66
N LYS A 18 7.67 -0.87 8.29
CA LYS A 18 8.62 0.00 8.98
C LYS A 18 8.15 0.28 10.41
N ALA A 19 9.02 0.08 11.39
CA ALA A 19 8.75 0.49 12.77
C ALA A 19 8.81 2.02 12.94
N GLY A 20 8.13 2.51 13.98
CA GLY A 20 8.16 3.88 14.46
C GLY A 20 9.51 4.24 15.08
N HIS A 21 9.62 5.47 15.57
CA HIS A 21 10.86 5.94 16.18
C HIS A 21 11.20 5.19 17.49
N ASP A 22 10.18 4.71 18.19
CA ASP A 22 10.28 3.82 19.35
C ASP A 22 10.81 2.41 19.00
N GLY A 23 10.77 2.03 17.72
CA GLY A 23 11.25 0.73 17.23
C GLY A 23 10.25 -0.41 17.40
N GLU A 24 9.06 -0.14 17.93
CA GLU A 24 8.03 -1.16 18.22
C GLU A 24 6.72 -0.88 17.48
N ASN A 25 6.24 0.37 17.53
CA ASN A 25 4.96 0.74 16.94
C ASN A 25 5.04 0.88 15.40
N VAL A 26 3.90 1.02 14.76
CA VAL A 26 3.81 1.26 13.31
C VAL A 26 4.45 2.60 12.95
N GLY A 27 5.40 2.59 12.01
CA GLY A 27 6.09 3.79 11.55
C GLY A 27 5.37 4.50 10.41
N ASN A 28 5.79 5.75 10.15
CA ASN A 28 5.30 6.53 9.01
C ASN A 28 5.88 5.98 7.69
N CYS A 29 5.05 5.25 6.95
CA CYS A 29 5.39 4.63 5.68
C CYS A 29 4.11 4.45 4.82
N PRO A 30 3.82 5.33 3.85
CA PRO A 30 2.59 5.23 3.04
C PRO A 30 2.51 3.94 2.23
N PHE A 31 3.65 3.40 1.76
CA PHE A 31 3.71 2.12 1.05
C PHE A 31 3.35 0.94 1.96
N CYS A 32 3.81 0.96 3.21
CA CYS A 32 3.50 -0.06 4.20
C CYS A 32 2.00 -0.04 4.54
N GLN A 33 1.45 1.16 4.72
CA GLN A 33 0.01 1.34 4.95
C GLN A 33 -0.82 0.85 3.77
N ARG A 34 -0.40 1.12 2.53
CA ARG A 34 -1.09 0.65 1.31
C ARG A 34 -1.21 -0.88 1.29
N LEU A 35 -0.11 -1.61 1.47
CA LEU A 35 -0.15 -3.08 1.47
C LEU A 35 -0.95 -3.65 2.65
N PHE A 36 -0.89 -3.01 3.82
CA PHE A 36 -1.73 -3.38 4.96
C PHE A 36 -3.22 -3.25 4.59
N MET A 37 -3.62 -2.12 3.97
CA MET A 37 -5.00 -1.91 3.52
C MET A 37 -5.43 -2.94 2.47
N VAL A 38 -4.57 -3.28 1.52
CA VAL A 38 -4.86 -4.33 0.52
C VAL A 38 -5.17 -5.66 1.20
N LEU A 39 -4.30 -6.15 2.09
CA LEU A 39 -4.53 -7.41 2.81
C LEU A 39 -5.80 -7.37 3.68
N TRP A 40 -6.05 -6.23 4.34
CA TRP A 40 -7.26 -6.03 5.14
C TRP A 40 -8.52 -6.11 4.27
N LEU A 41 -8.56 -5.41 3.13
CA LEU A 41 -9.71 -5.41 2.21
C LEU A 41 -9.90 -6.76 1.51
N LYS A 42 -8.83 -7.53 1.28
CA LYS A 42 -8.93 -8.92 0.81
C LYS A 42 -9.61 -9.82 1.84
N GLY A 43 -9.62 -9.45 3.13
CA GLY A 43 -10.21 -10.26 4.19
C GLY A 43 -9.44 -11.55 4.50
N VAL A 44 -8.15 -11.60 4.12
CA VAL A 44 -7.27 -12.73 4.43
C VAL A 44 -6.67 -12.56 5.83
N LYS A 45 -6.38 -13.66 6.53
CA LYS A 45 -5.60 -13.59 7.78
C LYS A 45 -4.13 -13.37 7.44
N PHE A 46 -3.49 -12.45 8.16
CA PHE A 46 -2.07 -12.18 8.02
C PHE A 46 -1.50 -11.66 9.34
N THR A 47 -0.18 -11.81 9.50
CA THR A 47 0.57 -11.24 10.61
C THR A 47 1.29 -9.98 10.15
N VAL A 48 1.49 -9.03 11.06
CA VAL A 48 2.24 -7.81 10.81
C VAL A 48 3.42 -7.74 11.75
N THR A 49 4.59 -7.58 11.18
CA THR A 49 5.85 -7.51 11.92
C THR A 49 6.51 -6.17 11.65
N THR A 50 6.75 -5.40 12.71
CA THR A 50 7.43 -4.11 12.63
C THR A 50 8.95 -4.31 12.60
N VAL A 51 9.62 -3.58 11.71
CA VAL A 51 11.07 -3.71 11.49
C VAL A 51 11.76 -2.40 11.89
N ASP A 52 12.55 -2.45 12.97
CA ASP A 52 13.47 -1.37 13.31
C ASP A 52 14.68 -1.38 12.37
N MET A 53 14.66 -0.43 11.43
CA MET A 53 15.70 -0.24 10.42
C MET A 53 17.08 0.11 10.99
N ARG A 54 17.17 0.52 12.26
CA ARG A 54 18.43 0.83 12.96
C ARG A 54 19.07 -0.41 13.57
N LYS A 55 18.24 -1.35 14.04
CA LYS A 55 18.69 -2.55 14.78
C LYS A 55 18.77 -3.80 13.90
N LYS A 56 18.30 -3.76 12.64
CA LYS A 56 18.29 -4.84 11.62
C LYS A 56 18.60 -6.23 12.21
N PRO A 57 17.58 -6.90 12.79
CA PRO A 57 17.75 -8.22 13.39
C PRO A 57 18.46 -9.19 12.44
N ALA A 58 19.30 -10.08 12.99
CA ALA A 58 20.11 -11.00 12.18
C ALA A 58 19.24 -11.87 11.24
N GLU A 59 18.12 -12.37 11.76
CA GLU A 59 17.11 -13.15 11.02
C GLU A 59 16.59 -12.40 9.79
N LEU A 60 16.45 -11.07 9.89
CA LEU A 60 15.96 -10.24 8.80
C LEU A 60 17.01 -10.01 7.71
N LYS A 61 18.30 -10.09 8.06
CA LYS A 61 19.40 -10.00 7.08
C LYS A 61 19.45 -11.23 6.19
N ASP A 62 19.19 -12.41 6.76
CA ASP A 62 19.14 -13.65 6.00
C ASP A 62 17.84 -13.75 5.19
N LEU A 63 16.73 -13.30 5.77
CA LEU A 63 15.43 -13.33 5.11
C LEU A 63 15.34 -12.35 3.94
N ALA A 64 15.81 -11.10 4.09
CA ALA A 64 15.64 -10.03 3.10
C ALA A 64 16.87 -9.10 3.05
N PRO A 65 18.03 -9.58 2.57
CA PRO A 65 19.27 -8.82 2.59
C PRO A 65 19.15 -7.51 1.81
N GLY A 66 19.42 -6.39 2.49
CA GLY A 66 19.40 -5.06 1.87
C GLY A 66 18.02 -4.53 1.48
N THR A 67 16.94 -5.26 1.74
CA THR A 67 15.58 -4.82 1.40
C THR A 67 15.01 -3.91 2.48
N ASN A 68 14.45 -2.78 2.07
CA ASN A 68 13.70 -1.90 2.97
C ASN A 68 12.22 -2.32 2.98
N PRO A 69 11.53 -2.25 4.13
CA PRO A 69 10.08 -2.42 4.20
C PRO A 69 9.34 -1.44 3.25
N PRO A 70 8.17 -1.83 2.72
CA PRO A 70 7.49 -3.08 3.01
C PRO A 70 7.96 -4.26 2.16
N PHE A 71 7.93 -5.45 2.74
CA PHE A 71 8.09 -6.74 2.04
C PHE A 71 7.15 -7.79 2.67
N LEU A 72 6.88 -8.85 1.92
CA LEU A 72 5.88 -9.85 2.27
C LEU A 72 6.51 -11.24 2.28
N LEU A 73 6.21 -12.05 3.29
CA LEU A 73 6.45 -13.48 3.27
C LEU A 73 5.12 -14.19 2.98
N TYR A 74 5.04 -14.87 1.84
CA TYR A 74 3.84 -15.61 1.43
C TYR A 74 4.18 -17.09 1.33
N ASN A 75 3.61 -17.92 2.20
CA ASN A 75 3.93 -19.35 2.33
C ASN A 75 5.45 -19.60 2.40
N GLY A 76 6.16 -18.78 3.19
CA GLY A 76 7.62 -18.85 3.33
C GLY A 76 8.43 -18.27 2.15
N THR A 77 7.78 -17.80 1.08
CA THR A 77 8.46 -17.17 -0.07
C THR A 77 8.50 -15.67 0.09
N LEU A 78 9.70 -15.09 0.10
CA LEU A 78 9.88 -13.64 0.16
C LEU A 78 9.42 -12.97 -1.14
N LYS A 79 8.64 -11.91 -1.00
CA LYS A 79 8.27 -10.98 -2.06
C LYS A 79 8.71 -9.57 -1.66
N THR A 80 9.40 -8.90 -2.57
CA THR A 80 9.90 -7.54 -2.43
C THR A 80 9.29 -6.67 -3.53
N ASP A 81 9.45 -5.35 -3.43
CA ASP A 81 8.82 -4.35 -4.31
C ASP A 81 7.30 -4.28 -4.11
N PHE A 82 6.83 -3.16 -3.55
CA PHE A 82 5.44 -3.02 -3.12
C PHE A 82 4.45 -3.11 -4.30
N ILE A 83 4.84 -2.69 -5.50
CA ILE A 83 3.99 -2.73 -6.69
C ILE A 83 3.77 -4.20 -7.10
N LYS A 84 4.87 -4.97 -7.18
CA LYS A 84 4.80 -6.40 -7.52
C LYS A 84 4.07 -7.21 -6.46
N ILE A 85 4.21 -6.85 -5.18
CA ILE A 85 3.46 -7.48 -4.09
C ILE A 85 1.96 -7.24 -4.28
N GLU A 86 1.55 -6.00 -4.58
CA GLU A 86 0.14 -5.66 -4.79
C GLU A 86 -0.45 -6.42 -5.98
N GLU A 87 0.24 -6.45 -7.12
CA GLU A 87 -0.17 -7.24 -8.30
C GLU A 87 -0.28 -8.73 -7.97
N PHE A 88 0.70 -9.28 -7.24
CA PHE A 88 0.69 -10.68 -6.81
C PHE A 88 -0.50 -10.99 -5.90
N LEU A 89 -0.80 -10.12 -4.93
CA LEU A 89 -1.93 -10.29 -4.02
C LEU A 89 -3.26 -10.19 -4.76
N GLU A 90 -3.38 -9.28 -5.73
CA GLU A 90 -4.59 -9.12 -6.53
C GLU A 90 -4.89 -10.36 -7.38
N GLN A 91 -3.86 -10.97 -7.97
CA GLN A 91 -3.99 -12.19 -8.79
C GLN A 91 -4.18 -13.46 -7.94
N THR A 92 -3.46 -13.57 -6.81
CA THR A 92 -3.44 -14.79 -6.00
C THR A 92 -4.65 -14.88 -5.06
N LEU A 93 -5.05 -13.76 -4.47
CA LEU A 93 -6.22 -13.67 -3.61
C LEU A 93 -7.41 -13.20 -4.44
N ALA A 94 -7.93 -14.10 -5.27
CA ALA A 94 -9.00 -13.85 -6.24
C ALA A 94 -10.33 -14.56 -5.88
N PRO A 95 -11.43 -14.24 -6.58
CA PRO A 95 -12.70 -14.94 -6.43
C PRO A 95 -12.59 -16.44 -6.73
N PRO A 96 -13.46 -17.29 -6.14
CA PRO A 96 -14.64 -16.93 -5.35
C PRO A 96 -14.35 -16.63 -3.87
N ARG A 97 -13.12 -16.83 -3.41
CA ARG A 97 -12.78 -16.76 -1.97
C ARG A 97 -12.47 -15.35 -1.48
N TYR A 98 -11.86 -14.52 -2.33
CA TYR A 98 -11.43 -13.16 -1.99
C TYR A 98 -11.92 -12.16 -3.06
N PRO A 99 -12.18 -10.89 -2.70
CA PRO A 99 -12.68 -9.90 -3.66
C PRO A 99 -11.59 -9.41 -4.62
N HIS A 100 -11.96 -8.94 -5.81
CA HIS A 100 -11.08 -8.10 -6.63
C HIS A 100 -11.11 -6.66 -6.11
N LEU A 101 -9.94 -6.04 -5.97
CA LEU A 101 -9.80 -4.66 -5.47
C LEU A 101 -9.48 -3.67 -6.59
N SER A 102 -9.16 -4.16 -7.79
CA SER A 102 -8.90 -3.32 -8.95
C SER A 102 -10.12 -2.43 -9.26
N PRO A 103 -9.93 -1.10 -9.43
CA PRO A 103 -11.01 -0.19 -9.74
C PRO A 103 -11.59 -0.51 -11.13
N LEU A 104 -12.89 -0.28 -11.28
CA LEU A 104 -13.57 -0.45 -12.56
C LEU A 104 -13.19 0.64 -13.57
N ASN A 105 -12.96 1.87 -13.09
CA ASN A 105 -12.48 2.97 -13.90
C ASN A 105 -10.95 3.05 -13.83
N LYS A 106 -10.29 3.01 -14.98
CA LYS A 106 -8.83 3.10 -15.07
C LYS A 106 -8.31 4.48 -14.66
N GLU A 107 -9.08 5.54 -14.93
CA GLU A 107 -8.68 6.91 -14.61
C GLU A 107 -8.47 7.12 -13.11
N SER A 108 -9.15 6.34 -12.26
CA SER A 108 -9.04 6.45 -10.81
C SER A 108 -7.63 6.13 -10.27
N PHE A 109 -6.76 5.47 -11.03
CA PHE A 109 -5.34 5.35 -10.68
C PHE A 109 -4.55 6.63 -10.93
N ASP A 110 -4.96 7.43 -11.92
CA ASP A 110 -4.17 8.56 -12.44
C ASP A 110 -4.46 9.87 -11.71
N VAL A 111 -5.71 10.09 -11.27
CA VAL A 111 -6.14 11.40 -10.73
C VAL A 111 -5.37 11.81 -9.46
N GLY A 112 -4.85 10.84 -8.69
CA GLY A 112 -4.07 11.10 -7.47
C GLY A 112 -2.56 10.90 -7.57
N ALA A 113 -2.04 10.43 -8.71
CA ALA A 113 -0.70 9.85 -8.79
C ALA A 113 0.45 10.83 -8.46
N ASP A 114 0.30 12.12 -8.77
CA ASP A 114 1.34 13.14 -8.61
C ASP A 114 1.20 13.99 -7.33
N ILE A 115 0.15 13.78 -6.53
CA ILE A 115 -0.13 14.58 -5.33
C ILE A 115 0.95 14.38 -4.27
N PHE A 116 1.39 13.14 -4.04
CA PHE A 116 2.44 12.87 -3.06
C PHE A 116 3.76 13.57 -3.43
N ALA A 117 4.12 13.54 -4.72
CA ALA A 117 5.33 14.20 -5.21
C ALA A 117 5.26 15.73 -5.06
N LYS A 118 4.12 16.31 -5.44
CA LYS A 118 3.85 17.76 -5.31
C LYS A 118 3.82 18.24 -3.86
N PHE A 119 3.14 17.51 -2.98
CA PHE A 119 3.13 17.80 -1.55
C PHE A 119 4.53 17.67 -0.94
N SER A 120 5.28 16.63 -1.31
CA SER A 120 6.66 16.45 -0.88
C SER A 120 7.56 17.60 -1.31
N ALA A 121 7.41 18.09 -2.55
CA ALA A 121 8.14 19.25 -3.04
C ALA A 121 7.76 20.53 -2.27
N PHE A 122 6.48 20.72 -1.97
CA PHE A 122 5.98 21.86 -1.21
C PHE A 122 6.55 21.92 0.21
N ILE A 123 6.48 20.82 0.97
CA ILE A 123 6.98 20.79 2.35
C ILE A 123 8.51 20.95 2.41
N LYS A 124 9.24 20.49 1.39
CA LYS A 124 10.71 20.58 1.34
C LYS A 124 11.22 21.95 0.90
N ASN A 125 10.43 22.73 0.16
CA ASN A 125 10.81 24.05 -0.33
C ASN A 125 10.32 25.14 0.63
N SER A 126 11.25 25.85 1.28
CA SER A 126 10.97 27.02 2.12
C SER A 126 10.27 28.16 1.34
N PRO A 127 9.62 29.14 2.01
CA PRO A 127 8.42 29.85 1.55
C PRO A 127 8.66 30.97 0.50
N ASN A 128 9.55 30.77 -0.47
CA ASN A 128 9.66 31.67 -1.63
C ASN A 128 8.76 31.15 -2.76
N ASN A 129 7.48 31.49 -2.61
CA ASN A 129 6.41 31.68 -3.60
C ASN A 129 6.72 31.35 -5.07
N ALA A 130 6.32 30.14 -5.49
CA ALA A 130 5.99 29.79 -6.89
C ALA A 130 5.12 28.51 -7.00
N PHE A 131 5.02 27.69 -5.95
CA PHE A 131 4.33 26.38 -5.99
C PHE A 131 2.86 26.39 -5.54
N HIS A 132 2.29 27.55 -5.17
CA HIS A 132 0.94 27.63 -4.61
C HIS A 132 -0.16 27.24 -5.61
N GLU A 133 -0.08 27.67 -6.89
CA GLU A 133 -1.15 27.41 -7.87
C GLU A 133 -1.21 25.94 -8.34
N LYS A 134 -0.06 25.26 -8.47
CA LYS A 134 -0.01 23.91 -9.07
C LYS A 134 -0.49 22.79 -8.13
N ASN A 135 -0.49 23.04 -6.82
CA ASN A 135 -1.00 22.09 -5.82
C ASN A 135 -2.54 22.16 -5.69
N GLN A 136 -3.14 23.34 -5.88
CA GLN A 136 -4.59 23.52 -5.83
C GLN A 136 -5.31 22.77 -6.96
N GLY A 137 -4.76 22.79 -8.18
CA GLY A 137 -5.39 22.16 -9.35
C GLY A 137 -5.62 20.64 -9.22
N ASN A 138 -4.70 19.90 -8.59
CA ASN A 138 -4.89 18.45 -8.42
C ASN A 138 -5.81 18.08 -7.28
N HIS A 139 -5.76 18.87 -6.19
CA HIS A 139 -6.73 18.72 -5.10
C HIS A 139 -8.16 18.92 -5.64
N HIS A 140 -8.33 19.89 -6.54
CA HIS A 140 -9.59 20.13 -7.23
C HIS A 140 -9.99 18.95 -8.13
N ARG A 141 -9.07 18.40 -8.94
CA ARG A 141 -9.36 17.23 -9.81
C ARG A 141 -9.77 15.98 -9.01
N LEU A 142 -9.08 15.69 -7.91
CA LEU A 142 -9.50 14.62 -6.99
C LEU A 142 -10.88 14.90 -6.38
N GLN A 143 -11.15 16.15 -5.98
CA GLN A 143 -12.45 16.53 -5.43
C GLN A 143 -13.57 16.39 -6.47
N GLU A 144 -13.32 16.72 -7.74
CA GLU A 144 -14.26 16.51 -8.85
C GLU A 144 -14.58 15.02 -9.05
N GLU A 145 -13.55 14.17 -9.09
CA GLU A 145 -13.77 12.72 -9.22
C GLU A 145 -14.53 12.14 -8.02
N VAL A 146 -14.15 12.51 -6.79
CA VAL A 146 -14.81 12.05 -5.57
C VAL A 146 -16.25 12.55 -5.45
N SER A 147 -16.55 13.76 -5.96
CA SER A 147 -17.91 14.33 -5.96
C SER A 147 -18.79 13.82 -7.10
N GLY A 148 -18.24 13.02 -8.04
CA GLY A 148 -18.96 12.48 -9.19
C GLY A 148 -19.33 13.53 -10.24
N GLN A 149 -18.75 14.73 -10.17
CA GLN A 149 -18.96 15.78 -11.16
C GLN A 149 -18.03 15.52 -12.34
N ARG A 150 -18.54 14.85 -13.39
CA ARG A 150 -17.80 14.72 -14.66
C ARG A 150 -17.51 16.12 -15.22
N PRO A 151 -16.27 16.44 -15.62
CA PRO A 151 -15.98 17.70 -16.27
C PRO A 151 -16.75 17.82 -17.60
N PRO A 152 -17.29 18.99 -17.94
CA PRO A 152 -18.22 19.18 -19.07
C PRO A 152 -17.61 19.02 -20.48
N HIS A 153 -16.35 18.59 -20.60
CA HIS A 153 -15.61 18.59 -21.87
C HIS A 153 -15.35 17.21 -22.49
N LEU A 154 -15.99 16.15 -21.99
CA LEU A 154 -15.96 14.83 -22.62
C LEU A 154 -17.38 14.35 -22.91
N SER A 155 -17.93 14.83 -24.04
CA SER A 155 -19.06 14.26 -24.78
C SER A 155 -18.61 13.95 -26.19
#